data_AF-G4ZCF8-F1
#
_entry.id   AF-G4ZCF8-F1
#
_cell.length_a   1.000
_cell.length_b   1.000
_cell.length_c   1.000
_cell.angle_alpha   90.00
_cell.angle_beta   90.00
_cell.angle_gamma   90.00
#
_symmetry.space_group_name_H-M   'P 1'
#
loop_
_entity.id
_entity.type
_entity.pdbx_description
1 polymer ?
#
loop_
_entity_poly.entity_id
_entity_poly.type
_entity_poly.pdbx_seq_one_letter_code
_entity_poly.pdbx_strand_id
1 'polypeptide(L)'
;MWRATSNNQDQGESSSRGGGGGAKWSGSLRAGAVLATLLGVWSLRALQVSSAPTAKSWVREDGHVSVVNCSALSPPPDTQFWQAMDRCYDCAAEPSCGFCQSTLTCVAGNLQGPFDRYQVWCSDWIPEAEACPVNPQCDTITDCGTCAASDECVWCASDASCMAVEEGFGSGCKALVRAAVSCE
;
A
#
# COMPACT_ATOMS: atom_id res chain seq x y z
N MET A 1 -22.48 -16.41 29.13
CA MET A 1 -23.63 -15.49 29.33
C MET A 1 -23.28 -14.56 30.49
N TRP A 2 -23.02 -13.29 30.22
CA TRP A 2 -22.91 -12.29 31.30
C TRP A 2 -23.74 -11.08 30.90
N ARG A 3 -24.76 -10.78 31.70
CA ARG A 3 -25.65 -9.61 31.54
C ARG A 3 -25.23 -8.52 32.52
N ALA A 4 -25.38 -7.30 32.02
CA ALA A 4 -25.25 -5.96 32.61
C ALA A 4 -25.92 -5.79 33.99
N THR A 5 -25.57 -4.80 34.81
CA THR A 5 -26.10 -3.40 34.84
C THR A 5 -25.62 -2.76 36.18
N SER A 6 -25.54 -1.45 36.47
CA SER A 6 -25.83 -0.15 35.84
C SER A 6 -25.29 0.97 36.76
N ASN A 7 -25.06 2.18 36.20
CA ASN A 7 -25.27 3.55 36.74
C ASN A 7 -24.58 4.00 38.06
N ASN A 8 -24.21 5.26 38.28
CA ASN A 8 -24.90 6.51 37.90
C ASN A 8 -24.00 7.76 38.02
N GLN A 9 -24.33 8.77 37.19
CA GLN A 9 -24.40 10.26 37.34
C GLN A 9 -23.60 11.00 38.44
N ASP A 10 -23.07 12.22 38.24
CA ASP A 10 -23.76 13.51 37.97
C ASP A 10 -22.72 14.59 37.54
N GLN A 11 -22.92 15.36 36.45
CA GLN A 11 -23.58 16.69 36.31
C GLN A 11 -22.76 17.95 36.69
N GLY A 12 -22.95 19.00 35.88
CA GLY A 12 -22.62 20.42 36.16
C GLY A 12 -21.64 21.05 35.16
N GLU A 13 -22.02 21.51 33.94
CA GLU A 13 -22.66 22.83 33.60
C GLU A 13 -21.79 24.07 33.99
N SER A 14 -21.62 25.17 33.24
CA SER A 14 -22.35 25.76 32.11
C SER A 14 -21.55 26.91 31.43
N SER A 15 -21.80 27.10 30.11
CA SER A 15 -22.18 28.36 29.41
C SER A 15 -21.21 29.55 29.18
N SER A 16 -21.06 29.97 27.91
CA SER A 16 -21.48 31.29 27.32
C SER A 16 -20.98 31.40 25.85
N ARG A 17 -21.78 31.49 24.78
CA ARG A 17 -22.72 32.52 24.21
C ARG A 17 -22.07 33.57 23.28
N GLY A 18 -22.61 33.67 22.06
CA GLY A 18 -22.61 34.84 21.16
C GLY A 18 -21.46 34.88 20.13
N GLY A 19 -21.61 35.32 18.89
CA GLY A 19 -22.69 35.98 18.14
C GLY A 19 -22.13 36.35 16.75
N GLY A 20 -22.99 36.42 15.73
CA GLY A 20 -22.58 36.51 14.32
C GLY A 20 -22.21 37.91 13.81
N GLY A 21 -22.08 38.01 12.48
CA GLY A 21 -22.02 39.29 11.76
C GLY A 21 -21.06 39.28 10.57
N GLY A 22 -21.59 39.46 9.36
CA GLY A 22 -20.81 39.73 8.16
C GLY A 22 -20.47 41.23 7.99
N ALA A 23 -19.44 41.51 7.19
CA ALA A 23 -19.10 42.77 6.53
C ALA A 23 -18.07 42.40 5.43
N LYS A 24 -18.21 42.58 4.12
CA LYS A 24 -18.51 43.75 3.25
C LYS A 24 -17.58 44.95 3.42
N TRP A 25 -16.87 45.23 2.30
CA TRP A 25 -16.29 46.52 1.83
C TRP A 25 -14.93 46.89 2.46
N SER A 26 -13.96 47.54 1.81
CA SER A 26 -13.87 48.28 0.53
C SER A 26 -12.43 48.82 0.36
N GLY A 27 -12.04 49.13 -0.88
CA GLY A 27 -11.04 50.17 -1.22
C GLY A 27 -9.58 49.77 -0.98
N SER A 28 -8.57 50.37 -1.59
CA SER A 28 -8.42 51.40 -2.62
C SER A 28 -6.90 51.60 -2.68
N LEU A 29 -6.29 51.75 -3.85
CA LEU A 29 -5.14 52.64 -4.07
C LEU A 29 -4.83 52.69 -5.57
N ARG A 30 -5.37 53.73 -6.20
CA ARG A 30 -4.89 54.27 -7.46
C ARG A 30 -3.54 54.92 -7.18
N ALA A 31 -2.48 54.51 -7.88
CA ALA A 31 -1.29 55.33 -8.05
C ALA A 31 -1.30 55.84 -9.50
N GLY A 32 -1.74 57.09 -9.66
CA GLY A 32 -1.59 57.82 -10.91
C GLY A 32 -0.14 58.28 -11.04
N ALA A 33 0.51 57.88 -12.13
CA ALA A 33 1.75 58.51 -12.58
C ALA A 33 1.44 59.27 -13.88
N VAL A 34 1.21 60.57 -13.74
CA VAL A 34 1.28 61.52 -14.85
C VAL A 34 2.74 61.92 -14.97
N LEU A 35 3.41 61.52 -16.06
CA LEU A 35 4.68 62.14 -16.45
C LEU A 35 4.59 62.54 -17.91
N ALA A 36 4.67 63.86 -18.09
CA ALA A 36 4.71 64.56 -19.35
C ALA A 36 5.96 64.16 -20.14
N THR A 37 5.74 63.88 -21.42
CA THR A 37 6.77 63.75 -22.46
C THR A 37 7.66 64.99 -22.52
N LEU A 38 8.94 64.85 -22.87
CA LEU A 38 9.58 65.65 -23.92
C LEU A 38 11.01 65.14 -24.24
N LEU A 39 11.25 64.94 -25.54
CA LEU A 39 12.54 64.93 -26.28
C LEU A 39 13.41 63.66 -26.27
N GLY A 40 13.68 63.18 -27.49
CA GLY A 40 14.84 62.34 -27.79
C GLY A 40 14.54 61.20 -28.74
N VAL A 41 14.40 61.49 -30.04
CA VAL A 41 14.42 60.49 -31.12
C VAL A 41 15.80 59.84 -31.12
N TRP A 42 15.94 58.71 -30.43
CA TRP A 42 17.07 57.81 -30.56
C TRP A 42 16.55 56.54 -31.20
N SER A 43 16.97 56.30 -32.45
CA SER A 43 16.66 55.09 -33.21
C SER A 43 17.22 53.86 -32.48
N LEU A 44 16.41 53.28 -31.59
CA LEU A 44 16.61 51.95 -31.08
C LEU A 44 16.41 50.98 -32.24
N ARG A 45 17.50 50.55 -32.88
CA ARG A 45 17.48 49.30 -33.64
C ARG A 45 17.08 48.21 -32.66
N ALA A 46 15.85 47.73 -32.80
CA ALA A 46 15.34 46.61 -32.05
C ALA A 46 16.28 45.40 -32.27
N LEU A 47 17.04 45.06 -31.24
CA LEU A 47 17.60 43.73 -31.08
C LEU A 47 16.40 42.78 -30.92
N GLN A 48 15.99 42.16 -32.02
CA GLN A 48 15.06 41.03 -32.02
C GLN A 48 15.81 39.82 -31.44
N VAL A 49 15.94 39.74 -30.12
CA VAL A 49 16.25 38.49 -29.43
C VAL A 49 14.98 38.00 -28.79
N SER A 50 14.32 37.09 -29.48
CA SER A 50 13.46 36.07 -28.88
C SER A 50 13.37 34.92 -29.89
N SER A 51 14.42 34.12 -29.92
CA SER A 51 14.32 32.74 -30.38
C SER A 51 13.35 32.03 -29.44
N ALA A 52 12.10 31.89 -29.85
CA ALA A 52 11.19 30.93 -29.23
C ALA A 52 11.85 29.55 -29.39
N PRO A 53 12.14 28.81 -28.32
CA PRO A 53 12.46 27.41 -28.49
C PRO A 53 11.22 26.78 -29.10
N THR A 54 11.37 26.21 -30.29
CA THR A 54 10.38 25.33 -30.90
C THR A 54 9.92 24.39 -29.80
N ALA A 55 8.67 24.51 -29.36
CA ALA A 55 8.08 23.53 -28.48
C ALA A 55 8.17 22.22 -29.26
N LYS A 56 9.16 21.40 -28.89
CA LYS A 56 9.17 19.99 -29.25
C LYS A 56 7.83 19.50 -28.73
N SER A 57 6.91 19.26 -29.65
CA SER A 57 5.80 18.36 -29.41
C SER A 57 6.48 17.07 -28.95
N TRP A 58 6.52 16.89 -27.64
CA TRP A 58 6.68 15.57 -27.07
C TRP A 58 5.42 14.87 -27.52
N VAL A 59 5.51 14.19 -28.66
CA VAL A 59 4.67 13.04 -28.91
C VAL A 59 4.89 12.19 -27.66
N ARG A 60 3.89 12.16 -26.79
CA ARG A 60 3.82 11.12 -25.77
C ARG A 60 3.78 9.86 -26.59
N GLU A 61 4.92 9.20 -26.68
CA GLU A 61 5.00 7.87 -27.23
C GLU A 61 4.09 7.08 -26.32
N ASP A 62 2.87 6.82 -26.80
CA ASP A 62 1.97 5.84 -26.25
C ASP A 62 2.64 4.48 -26.48
N GLY A 63 3.75 4.27 -25.77
CA GLY A 63 4.23 2.94 -25.47
C GLY A 63 3.01 2.24 -24.93
N HIS A 64 2.53 1.28 -25.69
CA HIS A 64 1.36 0.49 -25.38
C HIS A 64 1.55 -0.05 -23.97
N VAL A 65 0.99 0.67 -22.98
CA VAL A 65 0.84 0.19 -21.63
C VAL A 65 -0.18 -0.92 -21.81
N SER A 66 0.32 -2.13 -22.04
CA SER A 66 -0.48 -3.31 -21.78
C SER A 66 -0.90 -3.15 -20.34
N VAL A 67 -2.15 -2.77 -20.13
CA VAL A 67 -2.72 -2.69 -18.78
C VAL A 67 -2.59 -4.09 -18.23
N VAL A 68 -1.62 -4.28 -17.34
CA VAL A 68 -1.36 -5.57 -16.74
C VAL A 68 -2.61 -5.93 -15.94
N ASN A 69 -3.21 -7.06 -16.27
CA ASN A 69 -4.31 -7.58 -15.49
C ASN A 69 -3.73 -8.22 -14.24
N CYS A 70 -3.55 -7.42 -13.17
CA CYS A 70 -2.97 -7.88 -11.90
C CYS A 70 -3.65 -9.15 -11.39
N SER A 71 -4.97 -9.27 -11.54
CA SER A 71 -5.72 -10.44 -11.07
C SER A 71 -5.31 -11.74 -11.76
N ALA A 72 -4.79 -11.69 -13.00
CA ALA A 72 -4.27 -12.86 -13.70
C ALA A 72 -2.96 -13.40 -13.12
N LEU A 73 -2.26 -12.60 -12.31
CA LEU A 73 -1.06 -13.00 -11.56
C LEU A 73 -1.40 -13.59 -10.18
N SER A 74 -2.68 -13.62 -9.82
CA SER A 74 -3.10 -14.27 -8.57
C SER A 74 -2.93 -15.79 -8.67
N PRO A 75 -2.59 -16.46 -7.58
CA PRO A 75 -2.58 -17.92 -7.54
C PRO A 75 -3.98 -18.49 -7.84
N PRO A 76 -4.08 -19.68 -8.45
CA PRO A 76 -5.33 -20.42 -8.56
C PRO A 76 -5.98 -20.65 -7.18
N PRO A 77 -7.31 -20.84 -7.12
CA PRO A 77 -7.95 -21.31 -5.89
C PRO A 77 -7.35 -22.65 -5.43
N ASP A 78 -7.36 -22.88 -4.12
CA ASP A 78 -6.84 -24.09 -3.46
C ASP A 78 -5.32 -24.33 -3.60
N THR A 79 -4.57 -23.33 -4.07
CA THR A 79 -3.10 -23.36 -4.03
C THR A 79 -2.62 -23.35 -2.58
N GLN A 80 -1.60 -24.17 -2.26
CA GLN A 80 -1.01 -24.19 -0.92
C GLN A 80 -0.41 -22.83 -0.56
N PHE A 81 -0.36 -22.51 0.73
CA PHE A 81 -0.04 -21.17 1.22
C PHE A 81 1.27 -20.63 0.65
N TRP A 82 2.40 -21.36 0.77
CA TRP A 82 3.68 -20.83 0.29
C TRP A 82 3.78 -20.79 -1.23
N GLN A 83 3.16 -21.74 -1.93
CA GLN A 83 3.06 -21.71 -3.39
C GLN A 83 2.21 -20.53 -3.89
N ALA A 84 1.21 -20.12 -3.11
CA ALA A 84 0.40 -18.93 -3.38
C ALA A 84 1.20 -17.65 -3.06
N MET A 85 1.96 -17.64 -1.96
CA MET A 85 2.86 -16.54 -1.60
C MET A 85 3.97 -16.31 -2.61
N ASP A 86 4.48 -17.34 -3.29
CA ASP A 86 5.49 -17.18 -4.35
C ASP A 86 5.02 -16.27 -5.49
N ARG A 87 3.70 -16.16 -5.71
CA ARG A 87 3.10 -15.22 -6.68
C ARG A 87 3.23 -13.77 -6.28
N CYS A 88 3.61 -13.48 -5.05
CA CYS A 88 3.92 -12.13 -4.60
C CYS A 88 5.02 -11.52 -5.46
N TYR A 89 6.10 -12.24 -5.75
CA TYR A 89 7.23 -11.72 -6.53
C TYR A 89 6.81 -11.29 -7.94
N ASP A 90 6.10 -12.17 -8.65
CA ASP A 90 5.60 -11.89 -10.00
C ASP A 90 4.60 -10.71 -9.99
N CYS A 91 3.73 -10.65 -8.98
CA CYS A 91 2.73 -9.60 -8.84
C CYS A 91 3.34 -8.22 -8.55
N ALA A 92 4.23 -8.15 -7.57
CA ALA A 92 4.81 -6.92 -7.07
C ALA A 92 5.99 -6.41 -7.93
N ALA A 93 6.45 -7.21 -8.90
CA ALA A 93 7.34 -6.75 -9.95
C ALA A 93 6.64 -5.78 -10.93
N GLU A 94 5.31 -5.81 -11.00
CA GLU A 94 4.51 -4.97 -11.89
C GLU A 94 4.15 -3.64 -11.22
N PRO A 95 4.62 -2.47 -11.73
CA PRO A 95 4.47 -1.19 -11.04
C PRO A 95 3.04 -0.70 -10.78
N SER A 96 2.06 -1.28 -11.50
CA SER A 96 0.62 -0.98 -11.34
C SER A 96 -0.14 -2.00 -10.50
N CYS A 97 0.58 -2.97 -9.92
CA CYS A 97 0.04 -4.05 -9.13
C CYS A 97 0.69 -4.09 -7.74
N GLY A 98 0.14 -4.95 -6.89
CA GLY A 98 0.75 -5.34 -5.62
C GLY A 98 -0.01 -6.51 -5.02
N PHE A 99 0.68 -7.23 -4.14
CA PHE A 99 0.19 -8.48 -3.59
C PHE A 99 -0.49 -8.24 -2.25
N CYS A 100 -1.62 -8.89 -2.06
CA CYS A 100 -2.41 -8.82 -0.86
C CYS A 100 -2.21 -10.08 -0.03
N GLN A 101 -1.34 -10.02 0.98
CA GLN A 101 -0.96 -11.21 1.77
C GLN A 101 -2.16 -11.82 2.50
N SER A 102 -3.06 -10.99 3.03
CA SER A 102 -4.24 -11.44 3.79
C SER A 102 -5.20 -12.33 2.98
N THR A 103 -5.25 -12.15 1.66
CA THR A 103 -6.15 -12.88 0.76
C THR A 103 -5.42 -13.73 -0.27
N LEU A 104 -4.09 -13.62 -0.33
CA LEU A 104 -3.23 -14.22 -1.34
C LEU A 104 -3.65 -13.84 -2.78
N THR A 105 -3.97 -12.56 -2.99
CA THR A 105 -4.42 -12.07 -4.31
C THR A 105 -3.57 -10.91 -4.81
N CYS A 106 -3.36 -10.88 -6.13
CA CYS A 106 -2.71 -9.76 -6.80
C CYS A 106 -3.78 -8.78 -7.29
N VAL A 107 -3.66 -7.51 -6.90
CA VAL A 107 -4.61 -6.46 -7.27
C VAL A 107 -3.92 -5.19 -7.74
N ALA A 108 -4.69 -4.35 -8.44
CA ALA A 108 -4.20 -3.08 -8.93
C ALA A 108 -4.01 -2.08 -7.77
N GLY A 109 -2.89 -1.37 -7.81
CA GLY A 109 -2.49 -0.43 -6.78
C GLY A 109 -1.20 0.28 -7.16
N ASN A 110 -0.55 0.85 -6.16
CA ASN A 110 0.77 1.46 -6.28
C ASN A 110 1.50 1.41 -4.94
N LEU A 111 2.67 2.07 -4.87
CA LEU A 111 3.49 2.14 -3.65
C LEU A 111 2.74 2.68 -2.41
N GLN A 112 1.71 3.50 -2.60
CA GLN A 112 0.93 4.06 -1.49
C GLN A 112 -0.08 3.08 -0.91
N GLY A 113 -0.48 2.07 -1.68
CA GLY A 113 -1.50 1.12 -1.29
C GLY A 113 -2.30 0.55 -2.47
N PRO A 114 -3.21 -0.39 -2.17
CA PRO A 114 -4.16 -0.87 -3.13
C PRO A 114 -5.19 0.24 -3.47
N PHE A 115 -5.77 0.20 -4.67
CA PHE A 115 -6.84 1.15 -5.02
C PHE A 115 -8.08 0.99 -4.14
N ASP A 116 -8.87 2.06 -3.98
CA ASP A 116 -9.98 2.19 -3.02
C ASP A 116 -10.92 0.98 -2.95
N ARG A 117 -11.22 0.37 -4.10
CA ARG A 117 -12.10 -0.82 -4.18
C ARG A 117 -11.56 -2.07 -3.47
N TYR A 118 -10.28 -2.09 -3.14
CA TYR A 118 -9.58 -3.21 -2.51
C TYR A 118 -9.13 -2.90 -1.07
N GLN A 119 -9.02 -1.63 -0.69
CA GLN A 119 -8.54 -1.21 0.64
C GLN A 119 -9.33 -1.83 1.80
N VAL A 120 -10.62 -2.15 1.59
CA VAL A 120 -11.48 -2.71 2.64
C VAL A 120 -11.07 -4.14 3.07
N TRP A 121 -10.47 -4.92 2.17
CA TRP A 121 -10.11 -6.32 2.43
C TRP A 121 -8.63 -6.59 2.28
N CYS A 122 -7.89 -5.67 1.67
CA CYS A 122 -6.45 -5.75 1.53
C CYS A 122 -5.71 -4.89 2.54
N SER A 123 -5.64 -5.37 3.78
CA SER A 123 -4.89 -4.72 4.87
C SER A 123 -3.38 -4.92 4.75
N ASP A 124 -2.96 -6.08 4.22
CA ASP A 124 -1.57 -6.52 4.24
C ASP A 124 -0.98 -6.37 2.83
N TRP A 125 -0.75 -5.11 2.45
CA TRP A 125 -0.33 -4.71 1.11
C TRP A 125 1.19 -4.81 0.92
N ILE A 126 1.60 -5.48 -0.15
CA ILE A 126 2.99 -5.60 -0.58
C ILE A 126 3.13 -4.96 -1.98
N PRO A 127 3.65 -3.73 -2.06
CA PRO A 127 3.76 -3.01 -3.34
C PRO A 127 4.98 -3.42 -4.17
N GLU A 128 5.98 -4.05 -3.55
CA GLU A 128 7.32 -4.24 -4.13
C GLU A 128 7.79 -5.69 -3.87
N ALA A 129 8.44 -6.28 -4.88
CA ALA A 129 8.86 -7.68 -4.85
C ALA A 129 9.85 -7.98 -3.71
N GLU A 130 10.68 -7.01 -3.34
CA GLU A 130 11.67 -7.15 -2.26
C GLU A 130 11.02 -7.25 -0.86
N ALA A 131 9.75 -6.82 -0.73
CA ALA A 131 8.97 -6.94 0.49
C ALA A 131 8.17 -8.26 0.56
N CYS A 132 8.26 -9.12 -0.47
CA CYS A 132 7.61 -10.42 -0.44
C CYS A 132 8.25 -11.35 0.61
N PRO A 133 7.43 -12.01 1.45
CA PRO A 133 7.90 -13.00 2.41
C PRO A 133 8.65 -14.15 1.74
N VAL A 134 9.69 -14.62 2.42
CA VAL A 134 10.51 -15.75 1.96
C VAL A 134 10.03 -17.02 2.64
N ASN A 135 9.83 -18.09 1.85
CA ASN A 135 9.46 -19.39 2.40
C ASN A 135 10.62 -19.97 3.23
N PRO A 136 10.37 -20.36 4.51
CA PRO A 136 11.36 -20.90 5.42
C PRO A 136 11.97 -22.26 5.01
N GLN A 137 11.47 -22.92 3.95
CA GLN A 137 11.94 -24.23 3.44
C GLN A 137 11.87 -25.34 4.51
N CYS A 138 10.86 -25.29 5.37
CA CYS A 138 10.66 -26.26 6.45
C CYS A 138 10.49 -27.70 5.94
N ASP A 139 9.97 -27.88 4.73
CA ASP A 139 9.78 -29.17 4.07
C ASP A 139 11.09 -29.95 3.84
N THR A 140 12.23 -29.25 3.85
CA THR A 140 13.56 -29.86 3.74
C THR A 140 14.05 -30.49 5.05
N ILE A 141 13.40 -30.19 6.17
CA ILE A 141 13.77 -30.68 7.50
C ILE A 141 13.02 -31.99 7.78
N THR A 142 13.74 -33.10 7.79
CA THR A 142 13.16 -34.44 7.99
C THR A 142 13.23 -34.94 9.44
N ASP A 143 13.74 -34.12 10.35
CA ASP A 143 13.93 -34.45 11.77
C ASP A 143 13.02 -33.59 12.66
N CYS A 144 12.31 -34.24 13.59
CA CYS A 144 11.36 -33.58 14.48
C CYS A 144 12.05 -32.54 15.37
N GLY A 145 13.19 -32.91 15.97
CA GLY A 145 13.89 -32.03 16.91
C GLY A 145 14.37 -30.74 16.24
N THR A 146 14.94 -30.88 15.05
CA THR A 146 15.42 -29.76 14.22
C THR A 146 14.25 -28.89 13.75
N CYS A 147 13.16 -29.51 13.30
CA CYS A 147 11.96 -28.79 12.86
C CYS A 147 11.32 -27.99 14.01
N ALA A 148 11.15 -28.64 15.16
CA ALA A 148 10.52 -28.06 16.34
C ALA A 148 11.43 -27.08 17.11
N ALA A 149 12.71 -26.97 16.73
CA ALA A 149 13.62 -25.95 17.24
C ALA A 149 13.57 -24.65 16.42
N SER A 150 12.93 -24.66 15.26
CA SER A 150 12.74 -23.49 14.40
C SER A 150 11.46 -22.73 14.78
N ASP A 151 11.53 -21.41 14.85
CA ASP A 151 10.37 -20.55 15.20
C ASP A 151 9.35 -20.43 14.04
N GLU A 152 9.82 -20.66 12.81
CA GLU A 152 9.07 -20.54 11.55
C GLU A 152 8.51 -21.87 11.04
N CYS A 153 8.89 -22.99 11.67
CA CYS A 153 8.45 -24.33 11.30
C CYS A 153 7.60 -25.00 12.40
N VAL A 154 6.88 -26.04 11.99
CA VAL A 154 6.13 -26.92 12.89
C VAL A 154 6.18 -28.35 12.40
N TRP A 155 6.41 -29.29 13.32
CA TRP A 155 6.45 -30.71 13.01
C TRP A 155 5.07 -31.32 13.10
N CYS A 156 4.66 -32.05 12.06
CA CYS A 156 3.47 -32.87 12.09
C CYS A 156 3.80 -34.31 12.48
N ALA A 157 3.50 -34.69 13.73
CA ALA A 157 3.83 -36.02 14.23
C ALA A 157 3.05 -37.15 13.57
N SER A 158 1.82 -36.88 13.09
CA SER A 158 1.01 -37.90 12.41
C SER A 158 1.56 -38.28 11.03
N ASP A 159 2.14 -37.30 10.33
CA ASP A 159 2.61 -37.47 8.95
C ASP A 159 4.15 -37.56 8.87
N ALA A 160 4.83 -37.44 10.03
CA ALA A 160 6.28 -37.40 10.16
C ALA A 160 6.94 -36.41 9.18
N SER A 161 6.39 -35.19 9.10
CA SER A 161 6.85 -34.15 8.18
C SER A 161 6.95 -32.79 8.88
N CYS A 162 7.92 -31.99 8.44
CA CYS A 162 8.05 -30.60 8.84
C CYS A 162 7.40 -29.69 7.80
N MET A 163 6.74 -28.64 8.24
CA MET A 163 6.09 -27.65 7.38
C MET A 163 6.18 -26.28 8.03
N ALA A 164 5.94 -25.23 7.25
CA ALA A 164 5.88 -23.89 7.79
C ALA A 164 4.68 -23.74 8.73
N VAL A 165 4.80 -22.83 9.70
CA VAL A 165 3.75 -22.55 10.69
C VAL A 165 2.40 -22.23 10.04
N GLU A 166 2.41 -21.44 8.98
CA GLU A 166 1.23 -20.98 8.23
C GLU A 166 0.52 -22.14 7.53
N GLU A 167 1.27 -23.15 7.09
CA GLU A 167 0.73 -24.37 6.46
C GLU A 167 0.25 -25.38 7.49
N GLY A 168 0.92 -25.46 8.64
CA GLY A 168 0.53 -26.34 9.74
C GLY A 168 -0.88 -26.05 10.26
N PHE A 169 -1.27 -24.77 10.33
CA PHE A 169 -2.61 -24.35 10.71
C PHE A 169 -3.59 -24.45 9.52
N GLY A 170 -3.88 -25.66 9.08
CA GLY A 170 -4.82 -25.89 7.96
C GLY A 170 -4.57 -27.19 7.21
N SER A 171 -3.37 -27.77 7.35
CA SER A 171 -2.97 -29.05 6.75
C SER A 171 -3.77 -30.26 7.24
N GLY A 172 -4.56 -30.12 8.30
CA GLY A 172 -5.28 -31.24 8.91
C GLY A 172 -4.40 -32.14 9.80
N CYS A 173 -3.17 -31.72 10.08
CA CYS A 173 -2.29 -32.41 11.01
C CYS A 173 -2.93 -32.51 12.40
N LYS A 174 -2.97 -33.73 12.95
CA LYS A 174 -3.64 -34.00 14.24
C LYS A 174 -2.77 -33.71 15.46
N ALA A 175 -1.45 -33.63 15.25
CA ALA A 175 -0.47 -33.48 16.32
C ALA A 175 0.68 -32.59 15.84
N LEU A 176 0.50 -31.27 15.98
CA LEU A 176 1.52 -30.27 15.69
C LEU A 176 2.48 -30.12 16.88
N VAL A 177 3.78 -30.18 16.63
CA VAL A 177 4.86 -30.08 17.61
C VAL A 177 5.73 -28.87 17.27
N ARG A 178 5.93 -27.99 18.26
CA ARG A 178 6.76 -26.77 18.18
C ARG A 178 7.83 -26.70 19.26
N ALA A 179 8.01 -27.79 20.00
CA ALA A 179 9.01 -27.88 21.04
C ALA A 179 9.77 -29.19 20.85
N ALA A 180 11.10 -29.09 20.71
CA ALA A 180 11.95 -30.26 20.49
C ALA A 180 11.81 -31.32 21.59
N VAL A 181 11.51 -30.93 22.83
CA VAL A 181 11.25 -31.84 23.96
C VAL A 181 10.00 -32.72 23.78
N SER A 182 9.14 -32.41 22.82
CA SER A 182 7.95 -33.21 22.48
C SER A 182 8.21 -34.20 21.33
N CYS A 183 9.46 -34.29 20.86
CA CYS A 183 9.91 -35.23 19.83
C CYS A 183 10.54 -36.52 20.40
N GLU A 184 10.62 -36.65 21.73
CA GLU A 184 11.24 -37.77 22.46
C GLU A 184 10.24 -38.84 22.90
#